data_AF-A0A6I1Z448-F1
#
_entry.id   AF-A0A6I1Z448-F1
#
_cell.length_a   1.000
_cell.length_b   1.000
_cell.length_c   1.000
_cell.angle_alpha   90.00
_cell.angle_beta   90.00
_cell.angle_gamma   90.00
#
_symmetry.space_group_name_H-M   'P 1'
#
loop_
_entity.id
_entity.type
_entity.pdbx_description
1 polymer ?
#
loop_
_entity_poly.entity_id
_entity_poly.type
_entity_poly.pdbx_seq_one_letter_code
_entity_poly.pdbx_strand_id
1 'polypeptide(L)'
;MTAVGVEGFLRARFQDEEEAVRDAIAGAPGAVRGVMADEIEQVLTSWDGRSTHTPMVQFGAEDPVKLLTHVARHDPARVLRELGVKQALLEEHHMRDDGRCHIRREAGRPRWPCTTLRLLALPYAGHPGYDGSWRPGVSPRP
;
A
#
# COMPACT_ATOMS: atom_id res chain seq x y z
N MET A 1 1.56 -6.37 26.77
CA MET A 1 1.62 -5.67 25.46
C MET A 1 0.35 -4.84 25.35
N THR A 2 0.45 -3.52 25.45
CA THR A 2 -0.70 -2.63 25.24
C THR A 2 -1.21 -2.86 23.82
N ALA A 3 -2.50 -3.18 23.67
CA ALA A 3 -3.10 -3.32 22.35
C ALA A 3 -2.81 -2.06 21.54
N VAL A 4 -1.99 -2.18 20.50
CA VAL A 4 -1.69 -1.06 19.62
C VAL A 4 -3.00 -0.71 18.93
N GLY A 5 -3.53 0.49 19.18
CA GLY A 5 -4.72 0.97 18.51
C GLY A 5 -4.53 0.99 16.99
N VAL A 6 -5.62 1.00 16.23
CA VAL A 6 -5.58 0.91 14.76
C VAL A 6 -4.62 1.93 14.12
N GLU A 7 -4.47 3.13 14.70
CA GLU A 7 -3.53 4.15 14.21
C GLU A 7 -2.07 3.68 14.27
N GLY A 8 -1.64 3.17 15.42
CA GLY A 8 -0.28 2.66 15.59
C GLY A 8 -0.03 1.45 14.70
N PHE A 9 -1.04 0.60 14.53
CA PHE A 9 -0.98 -0.54 13.61
C PHE A 9 -0.79 -0.07 12.15
N LEU A 10 -1.64 0.84 11.68
CA LEU A 10 -1.56 1.39 10.32
C LEU A 10 -0.23 2.10 10.07
N ARG A 11 0.23 2.92 11.03
CA ARG A 11 1.52 3.61 10.93
C ARG A 11 2.68 2.62 10.78
N ALA A 12 2.70 1.55 11.58
CA ALA A 12 3.71 0.51 11.47
C ALA A 12 3.65 -0.20 10.11
N ARG A 13 2.46 -0.56 9.62
CA ARG A 13 2.34 -1.23 8.30
C ARG A 13 2.72 -0.32 7.14
N PHE A 14 2.38 0.96 7.17
CA PHE A 14 2.80 1.89 6.13
C PHE A 14 4.31 2.11 6.15
N GLN A 15 4.93 2.13 7.33
CA GLN A 15 6.38 2.20 7.45
C GLN A 15 7.07 0.96 6.88
N ASP A 16 6.58 -0.25 7.20
CA ASP A 16 7.14 -1.49 6.65
C ASP A 16 7.01 -1.55 5.12
N GLU A 17 5.86 -1.12 4.57
CA GLU A 17 5.68 -1.04 3.11
C GLU A 17 6.61 -0.02 2.48
N GLU A 18 6.80 1.13 3.11
CA GLU A 18 7.71 2.18 2.63
C GLU A 18 9.17 1.72 2.64
N GLU A 19 9.60 1.00 3.67
CA GLU A 19 10.92 0.37 3.75
C GLU A 19 11.10 -0.68 2.65
N ALA A 20 10.15 -1.61 2.49
CA ALA A 20 10.22 -2.63 1.45
C ALA A 20 10.27 -2.02 0.03
N VAL A 21 9.53 -0.94 -0.21
CA VAL A 21 9.55 -0.23 -1.50
C VAL A 21 10.88 0.51 -1.71
N ARG A 22 11.43 1.13 -0.67
CA ARG A 22 12.75 1.77 -0.74
C ARG A 22 13.86 0.76 -0.99
N ASP A 23 13.82 -0.39 -0.32
CA ASP A 23 14.76 -1.48 -0.54
C ASP A 23 14.66 -2.02 -1.97
N ALA A 24 13.45 -2.15 -2.51
CA ALA A 24 13.25 -2.53 -3.91
C ALA A 24 13.85 -1.51 -4.90
N ILE A 25 13.70 -0.20 -4.62
CA ILE A 25 14.31 0.87 -5.43
C ILE A 25 15.83 0.86 -5.31
N ALA A 26 16.38 0.66 -4.10
CA ALA A 26 17.81 0.65 -3.84
C ALA A 26 18.50 -0.60 -4.42
N GLY A 27 17.82 -1.76 -4.37
CA GLY A 27 18.29 -3.02 -4.95
C GLY A 27 18.20 -3.06 -6.48
N ALA A 28 17.41 -2.17 -7.09
CA ALA A 28 17.26 -2.05 -8.55
C ALA A 28 17.08 -0.57 -8.96
N PRO A 29 18.15 0.25 -8.93
CA PRO A 29 18.08 1.66 -9.29
C PRO A 29 17.65 1.82 -10.76
N GLY A 30 16.35 2.12 -11.00
CA GLY A 30 15.75 2.23 -12.33
C GLY A 30 14.39 1.55 -12.53
N ALA A 31 13.87 0.81 -11.55
CA ALA A 31 12.52 0.24 -11.60
C ALA A 31 11.46 1.36 -11.48
N VAL A 32 10.50 1.61 -12.37
CA VAL A 32 9.88 0.83 -13.45
C VAL A 32 9.28 1.82 -14.48
N ARG A 33 9.52 1.62 -15.79
CA ARG A 33 8.60 2.13 -16.82
C ARG A 33 8.68 1.31 -18.12
N GLY A 34 7.65 0.52 -18.37
CA GLY A 34 7.37 -0.10 -19.67
C GLY A 34 7.95 -1.50 -19.84
N VAL A 35 7.18 -2.34 -20.53
CA VAL A 35 7.61 -3.61 -21.10
C VAL A 35 7.48 -3.41 -22.60
N MET A 36 8.59 -3.37 -23.34
CA MET A 36 8.56 -3.36 -24.80
C MET A 36 8.65 -4.82 -25.26
N ALA A 37 7.60 -5.27 -25.94
CA ALA A 37 7.36 -6.67 -26.24
C ALA A 37 7.82 -7.05 -27.64
N ASP A 38 9.13 -6.94 -27.90
CA ASP A 38 9.71 -7.51 -29.12
C ASP A 38 10.75 -8.62 -28.78
N GLU A 39 11.39 -8.52 -27.60
CA GLU A 39 12.17 -9.55 -26.90
C GLU A 39 11.87 -9.39 -25.40
N ILE A 40 11.69 -10.46 -24.61
CA ILE A 40 11.25 -10.33 -23.20
C ILE A 40 12.41 -9.79 -22.36
N GLU A 41 12.55 -8.47 -22.32
CA GLU A 41 13.49 -7.73 -21.50
C GLU A 41 12.74 -6.90 -20.46
N GLN A 42 13.24 -6.89 -19.24
CA GLN A 42 12.84 -5.90 -18.25
C GLN A 42 13.56 -4.60 -18.58
N VAL A 43 12.80 -3.58 -18.98
CA VAL A 43 13.32 -2.23 -19.22
C VAL A 43 13.06 -1.38 -17.98
N LEU A 44 14.15 -0.98 -17.33
CA LEU A 44 14.16 -0.19 -16.11
C LEU A 44 14.56 1.25 -16.47
N THR A 45 13.59 2.15 -16.59
CA THR A 45 13.86 3.58 -16.85
C THR A 45 13.93 4.35 -15.53
N SER A 46 15.11 4.89 -15.22
CA SER A 46 15.34 5.78 -14.08
C SER A 46 14.73 7.17 -14.29
N TRP A 47 14.63 7.91 -13.18
CA TRP A 47 13.99 9.24 -13.14
C TRP A 47 14.70 10.31 -14.01
N ASP A 48 15.98 10.11 -14.30
CA ASP A 48 16.80 10.94 -15.19
C ASP A 48 16.70 10.52 -16.68
N GLY A 49 15.83 9.56 -17.00
CA GLY A 49 15.58 9.11 -18.38
C GLY A 49 16.55 8.05 -18.89
N ARG A 50 17.47 7.52 -18.07
CA ARG A 50 18.31 6.38 -18.46
C ARG A 50 17.52 5.08 -18.38
N SER A 51 17.70 4.20 -19.36
CA SER A 51 17.08 2.87 -19.38
C SER A 51 18.12 1.78 -19.21
N THR A 52 17.85 0.82 -18.32
CA THR A 52 18.62 -0.43 -18.18
C THR A 52 17.80 -1.58 -18.75
N HIS A 53 18.42 -2.39 -19.59
CA HIS A 53 17.80 -3.54 -20.23
C HIS A 53 18.30 -4.80 -19.55
N THR A 54 17.40 -5.57 -18.93
CA THR A 54 17.74 -6.84 -18.28
C THR A 54 17.02 -7.98 -19.00
N PRO A 55 17.75 -8.88 -19.69
CA PRO A 55 17.17 -10.06 -20.33
C PRO A 55 16.46 -10.94 -19.30
N MET A 56 15.18 -11.23 -19.51
CA MET A 56 14.33 -11.83 -18.47
C MET A 56 14.28 -13.37 -18.50
N VAL A 57 15.32 -14.00 -19.05
CA VAL A 57 15.44 -15.46 -19.26
C VAL A 57 15.55 -16.27 -17.94
N GLN A 58 15.41 -15.62 -16.77
CA GLN A 58 15.75 -16.22 -15.47
C GLN A 58 14.55 -16.48 -14.55
N PHE A 59 13.33 -16.08 -14.93
CA PHE A 59 12.12 -16.40 -14.16
C PHE A 59 11.39 -17.55 -14.85
N GLY A 60 11.40 -18.75 -14.23
CA GLY A 60 10.62 -19.91 -14.66
C GLY A 60 9.09 -19.72 -14.55
N ALA A 61 8.58 -18.54 -14.88
CA ALA A 61 7.18 -18.22 -14.93
C ALA A 61 6.57 -18.82 -16.20
N GLU A 62 5.43 -19.51 -16.04
CA GLU A 62 4.67 -20.07 -17.16
C GLU A 62 4.21 -18.98 -18.16
N ASP A 63 4.07 -17.73 -17.69
CA ASP A 63 3.73 -16.57 -18.51
C ASP A 63 4.48 -15.30 -18.03
N PRO A 64 5.68 -15.04 -18.58
CA PRO A 64 6.51 -13.89 -18.21
C PRO A 64 5.85 -12.54 -18.51
N VAL A 65 4.97 -12.46 -19.52
CA VAL A 65 4.28 -11.23 -19.91
C VAL A 65 3.22 -10.86 -18.86
N LYS A 66 2.47 -11.84 -18.34
CA LYS A 66 1.53 -11.61 -17.23
C LYS A 66 2.26 -11.18 -15.96
N LEU A 67 3.38 -11.81 -15.62
CA LEU A 67 4.21 -11.42 -14.47
C LEU A 67 4.71 -9.99 -14.61
N LEU A 68 5.27 -9.65 -15.77
CA LEU A 68 5.77 -8.30 -16.07
C LEU A 68 4.67 -7.24 -16.03
N THR A 69 3.50 -7.55 -16.58
CA THR A 69 2.33 -6.65 -16.53
C THR A 69 1.87 -6.42 -15.08
N HIS A 70 1.94 -7.45 -14.23
CA HIS A 70 1.66 -7.32 -12.81
C HIS A 70 2.70 -6.41 -12.13
N VAL A 71 4.00 -6.67 -12.32
CA VAL A 71 5.09 -5.84 -11.77
C VAL A 71 4.99 -4.38 -12.24
N ALA A 72 4.71 -4.15 -13.52
CA ALA A 72 4.56 -2.81 -14.09
C ALA A 72 3.40 -2.01 -13.47
N ARG A 73 2.30 -2.68 -13.10
CA ARG A 73 1.17 -2.05 -12.41
C ARG A 73 1.46 -1.71 -10.95
N HIS A 74 2.43 -2.39 -10.35
CA HIS A 74 2.93 -2.17 -9.00
C HIS A 74 4.26 -1.40 -8.99
N ASP A 75 4.38 -0.37 -9.86
CA ASP A 75 5.50 0.57 -9.89
C ASP A 75 5.82 1.11 -8.48
N PRO A 76 7.06 0.92 -7.96
CA PRO A 76 7.50 1.41 -6.66
C PRO A 76 7.19 2.90 -6.44
N ALA A 77 7.36 3.74 -7.46
CA ALA A 77 7.08 5.17 -7.35
C ALA A 77 5.57 5.45 -7.19
N ARG A 78 4.71 4.67 -7.85
CA ARG A 78 3.26 4.70 -7.63
C ARG A 78 2.91 4.25 -6.21
N VAL A 79 3.51 3.18 -5.70
CA VAL A 79 3.25 2.69 -4.33
C VAL A 79 3.61 3.75 -3.29
N LEU A 80 4.74 4.45 -3.42
CA LEU A 80 5.10 5.56 -2.53
C LEU A 80 4.06 6.69 -2.55
N ARG A 81 3.50 7.03 -3.73
CA ARG A 81 2.41 8.02 -3.82
C ARG A 81 1.14 7.54 -3.12
N GLU A 82 0.77 6.27 -3.29
CA GLU A 82 -0.38 5.68 -2.61
C GLU A 82 -0.18 5.65 -1.08
N LEU A 83 1.02 5.32 -0.60
CA LEU A 83 1.38 5.39 0.81
C LEU A 83 1.27 6.81 1.37
N GLY A 84 1.76 7.81 0.64
CA GLY A 84 1.63 9.22 1.04
C GLY A 84 0.16 9.64 1.22
N VAL A 85 -0.73 9.19 0.33
CA VAL A 85 -2.19 9.42 0.47
C VAL A 85 -2.74 8.72 1.72
N LYS A 86 -2.36 7.46 1.96
CA LYS A 86 -2.81 6.71 3.15
C LYS A 86 -2.32 7.36 4.46
N GLN A 87 -1.09 7.90 4.47
CA GLN A 87 -0.53 8.63 5.61
C GLN A 87 -1.31 9.94 5.86
N ALA A 88 -1.59 10.73 4.81
CA ALA A 88 -2.40 11.94 4.94
C ALA A 88 -3.82 11.63 5.46
N LEU A 89 -4.46 10.56 4.97
CA LEU A 89 -5.76 10.12 5.48
C LEU A 89 -5.71 9.71 6.95
N LEU A 90 -4.62 9.07 7.39
CA LEU A 90 -4.42 8.71 8.79
C LEU A 90 -4.27 9.95 9.68
N GLU A 91 -3.55 10.97 9.20
CA GLU A 91 -3.38 12.25 9.90
C GLU A 91 -4.69 13.03 9.99
N GLU A 92 -5.49 13.06 8.93
CA GLU A 92 -6.83 13.65 9.00
C GLU A 92 -7.74 12.86 9.96
N HIS A 93 -7.70 11.53 9.93
CA HIS A 93 -8.56 10.66 10.72
C HIS A 93 -7.88 10.15 12.01
N HIS A 94 -7.54 11.06 12.93
CA HIS A 94 -7.03 10.69 14.25
C HIS A 94 -8.09 10.78 15.36
N MET A 95 -7.83 10.13 16.50
CA MET A 95 -8.64 10.21 17.71
C MET A 95 -8.39 11.53 18.43
N ARG A 96 -9.46 12.23 18.82
CA ARG A 96 -9.42 13.39 19.74
C ARG A 96 -9.52 12.93 21.19
N ASP A 97 -9.25 13.83 22.14
CA ASP A 97 -9.33 13.57 23.58
C ASP A 97 -10.70 13.04 24.05
N ASP A 98 -11.78 13.32 23.31
CA ASP A 98 -13.14 12.84 23.60
C ASP A 98 -13.44 11.44 23.03
N GLY A 99 -12.45 10.76 22.47
CA GLY A 99 -12.56 9.43 21.89
C GLY A 99 -13.24 9.37 20.52
N ARG A 100 -13.43 10.51 19.84
CA ARG A 100 -14.04 10.60 18.50
C ARG A 100 -12.99 10.89 17.42
N CYS A 101 -13.37 10.65 16.17
CA CYS A 101 -12.55 11.02 15.02
C CYS A 101 -12.56 12.53 14.78
N HIS A 102 -11.40 13.11 14.46
CA HIS A 102 -11.21 14.53 14.20
C HIS A 102 -12.14 15.13 13.14
N ILE A 103 -12.27 14.46 11.98
CA ILE A 103 -13.00 14.98 10.81
C ILE A 103 -14.52 14.80 10.91
N ARG A 104 -15.03 13.78 11.62
CA ARG A 104 -16.46 13.47 11.56
C ARG A 104 -17.27 14.35 12.52
N ARG A 105 -18.02 15.30 11.96
CA ARG A 105 -19.00 16.15 12.69
C ARG A 105 -20.42 15.57 12.78
N GLU A 106 -20.68 14.41 12.18
CA GLU A 106 -22.05 13.87 12.10
C GLU A 106 -22.64 13.52 13.48
N ALA A 107 -23.88 13.92 13.68
CA ALA A 107 -24.70 13.56 14.84
C ALA A 107 -24.97 12.05 14.82
N GLY A 108 -24.36 11.35 15.78
CA GLY A 108 -24.38 9.89 15.88
C GLY A 108 -22.97 9.41 16.12
N ARG A 109 -22.69 8.77 17.26
CA ARG A 109 -21.34 8.33 17.63
C ARG A 109 -20.94 7.11 16.78
N PRO A 110 -20.11 7.18 15.71
CA PRO A 110 -19.35 5.99 15.37
C PRO A 110 -18.36 5.76 16.51
N ARG A 111 -18.40 4.57 17.11
CA ARG A 111 -17.36 4.15 18.05
C ARG A 111 -16.04 4.11 17.28
N TRP A 112 -15.02 4.79 17.79
CA TRP A 112 -13.65 4.65 17.31
C TRP A 112 -13.28 3.16 17.17
N PRO A 113 -12.57 2.75 16.11
CA PRO A 113 -12.10 3.56 14.99
C PRO A 113 -13.19 3.93 13.99
N CYS A 114 -13.04 5.07 13.32
CA CYS A 114 -13.98 5.50 12.28
C CYS A 114 -13.92 4.57 11.05
N THR A 115 -14.96 4.62 10.21
CA THR A 115 -15.06 3.78 9.02
C THR A 115 -13.85 3.90 8.10
N THR A 116 -13.29 5.11 7.91
CA THR A 116 -12.11 5.32 7.08
C THR A 116 -10.92 4.50 7.58
N LEU A 117 -10.58 4.56 8.87
CA LEU A 117 -9.48 3.77 9.41
C LEU A 117 -9.73 2.27 9.34
N ARG A 118 -10.99 1.83 9.52
CA ARG A 118 -11.37 0.42 9.33
C ARG A 118 -11.15 -0.06 7.90
N LEU A 119 -11.47 0.79 6.92
CA LEU A 119 -11.23 0.50 5.50
C LEU A 119 -9.73 0.50 5.17
N LEU A 120 -8.95 1.43 5.72
CA LEU A 120 -7.49 1.44 5.57
C LEU A 120 -6.84 0.19 6.18
N ALA A 121 -7.42 -0.36 7.24
CA ALA A 121 -6.90 -1.56 7.89
C ALA A 121 -7.28 -2.87 7.16
N LEU A 122 -8.32 -2.85 6.31
CA LEU A 122 -8.87 -4.04 5.67
C LEU A 122 -7.87 -4.84 4.82
N PRO A 123 -6.93 -4.23 4.06
CA PRO A 123 -5.89 -4.99 3.35
C PRO A 123 -5.04 -5.88 4.27
N TYR A 124 -4.94 -5.53 5.55
CA TYR A 124 -4.15 -6.26 6.54
C TYR A 124 -4.97 -7.27 7.35
N ALA A 125 -6.17 -7.63 6.90
CA ALA A 125 -7.09 -8.47 7.67
C ALA A 125 -6.59 -9.90 7.94
N GLY A 126 -5.55 -10.36 7.24
CA GLY A 126 -4.83 -11.62 7.48
C GLY A 126 -3.57 -11.47 8.34
N HIS A 127 -3.23 -10.25 8.76
CA HIS A 127 -2.03 -9.96 9.53
C HIS A 127 -2.22 -10.36 11.01
N PRO A 128 -1.24 -11.00 11.70
CA PRO A 128 -1.40 -11.43 13.09
C PRO A 128 -1.73 -10.32 14.10
N GLY A 129 -1.25 -9.10 13.84
CA GLY A 129 -1.53 -7.91 14.65
C GLY A 129 -2.85 -7.20 14.33
N TYR A 130 -3.63 -7.70 13.37
CA TYR A 130 -4.91 -7.12 13.01
C TYR A 130 -5.99 -7.51 14.02
N ASP A 131 -6.72 -6.54 14.55
CA ASP A 131 -7.88 -6.81 15.41
C ASP A 131 -9.16 -6.94 14.56
N GLY A 132 -9.83 -8.09 14.70
CA GLY A 132 -11.10 -8.37 14.01
C GLY A 132 -12.21 -7.35 14.28
N SER A 133 -12.15 -6.62 15.41
CA SER A 133 -13.07 -5.53 15.74
C SER A 133 -12.99 -4.35 14.76
N TRP A 134 -11.88 -4.23 14.02
CA TRP A 134 -11.69 -3.20 13.00
C TRP A 134 -12.34 -3.56 11.66
N ARG A 135 -12.82 -4.79 11.46
CA ARG A 135 -13.51 -5.15 10.22
C ARG A 135 -14.75 -4.26 10.06
N PRO A 136 -14.92 -3.59 8.90
CA PRO A 136 -16.17 -2.94 8.60
C PRO A 136 -17.30 -3.98 8.65
N GLY A 137 -18.32 -3.75 9.49
CA GLY A 137 -19.55 -4.52 9.41
C GLY A 137 -20.25 -4.13 8.11
N VAL A 138 -20.06 -4.92 7.06
CA VAL A 138 -20.71 -4.59 5.78
C VAL A 138 -22.20 -4.90 5.91
N SER A 139 -23.04 -3.96 5.47
CA SER A 139 -24.17 -4.37 4.65
C SER A 139 -23.94 -3.72 3.29
N PRO A 140 -23.39 -4.44 2.30
CA PRO A 140 -23.33 -3.92 0.96
C PRO A 140 -24.76 -4.05 0.44
N ARG A 141 -25.45 -2.92 0.22
CA ARG A 141 -26.71 -2.96 -0.52
C ARG A 141 -26.40 -3.27 -1.99
N PRO A 142 -27.25 -4.09 -2.64
CA PRO A 142 -27.05 -4.55 -4.02
C PRO A 142 -27.05 -3.40 -5.03
#